data_AF-A0A2S7VJQ9-F1
#
_entry.id   AF-A0A2S7VJQ9-F1
#
_cell.length_a   1.000
_cell.length_b   1.000
_cell.length_c   1.000
_cell.angle_alpha   90.00
_cell.angle_beta   90.00
_cell.angle_gamma   90.00
#
_symmetry.space_group_name_H-M   'P 1'
#
loop_
_entity.id
_entity.type
_entity.pdbx_description
1 polymer ?
#
loop_
_entity_poly.entity_id
_entity_poly.type
_entity_poly.pdbx_seq_one_letter_code
_entity_poly.pdbx_strand_id
1 'polypeptide(L)'
;MSLRGNDLDNAIEKELISMVAEGFDRSPITPKNVHTRLISKGIIAGKLSTLSTSNRKELINTYKGKQIEDVGGTYAASLHKGSTQNKAVIIAKNAELTDQVKLAQEQLAQNTKVMIDIVKSLKNSGTVANIERHLSPYLIRELNADK
;
A
#
# COMPACT_ATOMS: atom_id res chain seq x y z
N MET A 1 6.63 38.13 12.91
CA MET A 1 7.94 38.49 12.34
C MET A 1 8.39 37.30 11.50
N SER A 2 8.53 37.42 10.17
CA SER A 2 8.89 36.27 9.32
C SER A 2 10.40 36.05 9.39
N LEU A 3 10.83 34.85 9.80
CA LEU A 3 12.25 34.48 9.81
C LEU A 3 12.80 34.44 8.37
N ARG A 4 14.07 34.80 8.19
CA ARG A 4 14.75 34.87 6.87
C ARG A 4 16.16 34.30 6.97
N GLY A 5 16.70 33.84 5.85
CA GLY A 5 18.08 33.33 5.77
C GLY A 5 18.31 32.08 6.61
N ASN A 6 19.46 32.02 7.29
CA ASN A 6 19.89 30.86 8.07
C ASN A 6 18.97 30.55 9.26
N ASP A 7 18.34 31.56 9.85
CA ASP A 7 17.39 31.35 10.97
C ASP A 7 16.14 30.60 10.52
N LEU A 8 15.73 30.80 9.26
CA LEU A 8 14.64 30.04 8.67
C LEU A 8 15.06 28.60 8.40
N ASP A 9 16.29 28.37 7.94
CA ASP A 9 16.82 27.02 7.68
C ASP A 9 16.88 26.20 8.97
N ASN A 10 17.36 26.81 10.06
CA ASN A 10 17.37 26.20 11.40
C ASN A 10 15.96 25.89 11.92
N ALA A 11 14.99 26.78 11.68
CA ALA A 11 13.60 26.55 12.08
C ALA A 11 12.96 25.42 11.27
N ILE A 12 13.27 25.32 9.97
CA ILE A 12 12.81 24.22 9.12
C ILE A 12 13.42 22.89 9.61
N GLU A 13 14.70 22.85 9.93
CA GLU A 13 15.35 21.65 10.44
C GLU A 13 14.74 21.17 11.76
N LYS A 14 14.53 22.07 12.72
CA LYS A 14 13.85 21.75 13.99
C LYS A 14 12.45 21.17 13.76
N GLU A 15 11.72 21.71 12.78
CA GLU A 15 10.40 21.20 12.42
C GLU A 15 10.49 19.78 11.84
N LEU A 16 11.44 19.53 10.95
CA LEU A 16 11.67 18.21 10.35
C LEU A 16 12.04 17.17 11.41
N ILE A 17 12.87 17.52 12.39
CA ILE A 17 13.20 16.63 13.52
C ILE A 17 11.93 16.28 14.32
N SER A 18 11.07 17.26 14.60
CA SER A 18 9.77 17.01 15.26
C SER A 18 8.90 16.06 14.45
N MET A 19 8.83 16.26 13.12
CA MET A 19 8.04 15.42 12.23
C MET A 19 8.56 13.98 12.17
N VAL A 20 9.88 13.76 12.23
CA VAL A 20 10.45 12.41 12.34
C VAL A 20 10.05 11.77 13.66
N ALA A 21 10.19 12.48 14.79
CA ALA A 21 9.82 11.96 16.11
C ALA A 21 8.33 11.61 16.25
N GLU A 22 7.46 12.35 15.57
CA GLU A 22 6.01 12.07 15.52
C GLU A 22 5.65 10.84 14.68
N GLY A 23 6.55 10.42 13.78
CA GLY A 23 6.40 9.26 12.92
C GLY A 23 5.61 9.53 11.64
N PHE A 24 5.75 8.62 10.67
CA PHE A 24 5.16 8.73 9.33
C PHE A 24 3.62 8.78 9.35
N ASP A 25 2.98 8.00 10.22
CA ASP A 25 1.51 7.90 10.27
C ASP A 25 0.83 9.20 10.70
N ARG A 26 1.47 9.95 11.61
CA ARG A 26 0.94 11.21 12.14
C ARG A 26 1.43 12.42 11.37
N SER A 27 2.69 12.41 10.94
CA SER A 27 3.26 13.56 10.24
C SER A 27 4.18 13.19 9.08
N PRO A 28 3.60 12.76 7.93
CA PRO A 28 4.40 12.40 6.78
C PRO A 28 5.14 13.61 6.21
N ILE A 29 6.45 13.49 6.05
CA ILE A 29 7.31 14.56 5.54
C ILE A 29 7.11 14.71 4.04
N THR A 30 6.44 15.80 3.66
CA THR A 30 6.31 16.28 2.29
C THR A 30 6.50 17.80 2.26
N PRO A 31 6.99 18.39 1.15
CA PRO A 31 7.16 19.84 1.08
C PRO A 31 5.88 20.62 1.43
N LYS A 32 4.71 20.08 1.08
CA LYS A 32 3.40 20.66 1.40
C LYS A 32 3.12 20.61 2.91
N ASN A 33 3.30 19.45 3.55
CA ASN A 33 3.01 19.30 4.98
C ASN A 33 3.94 20.12 5.85
N VAL A 34 5.24 20.14 5.50
CA VAL A 34 6.24 21.00 6.15
C VAL A 34 5.82 22.47 6.03
N HIS A 35 5.44 22.92 4.84
CA HIS A 35 4.97 24.28 4.61
C HIS A 35 3.72 24.63 5.43
N THR A 36 2.71 23.76 5.43
CA THR A 36 1.49 23.97 6.23
C THR A 36 1.80 24.10 7.72
N ARG A 37 2.66 23.23 8.27
CA ARG A 37 3.08 23.29 9.68
C ARG A 37 3.82 24.59 10.01
N LEU A 38 4.74 25.01 9.15
CA LEU A 38 5.49 26.25 9.33
C LEU A 38 4.58 27.49 9.27
N ILE A 39 3.53 27.48 8.45
CA ILE A 39 2.49 28.52 8.45
C ILE A 39 1.69 28.50 9.76
N SER A 40 1.21 27.33 10.18
CA SER A 40 0.42 27.20 11.42
C SER A 40 1.19 27.68 12.65
N LYS A 41 2.52 27.50 12.66
CA LYS A 41 3.41 28.00 13.73
C LYS A 41 3.83 29.46 13.57
N GLY A 42 3.39 30.14 12.51
CA GLY A 42 3.74 31.54 12.24
C GLY A 42 5.20 31.79 11.86
N ILE A 43 5.95 30.73 11.52
CA ILE A 43 7.38 30.79 11.17
C ILE A 43 7.56 31.43 9.79
N ILE A 44 6.67 31.07 8.85
CA ILE A 44 6.62 31.62 7.49
C ILE A 44 5.22 32.19 7.20
N ALA A 45 5.17 33.27 6.43
CA ALA A 45 3.94 33.82 5.85
C ALA A 45 3.90 33.67 4.32
N GLY A 46 4.93 33.06 3.72
CA GLY A 46 5.11 32.97 2.27
C GLY A 46 4.49 31.74 1.63
N LYS A 47 4.51 31.71 0.30
CA LYS A 47 4.05 30.58 -0.53
C LYS A 47 5.01 29.38 -0.41
N LEU A 48 4.60 28.23 -0.92
CA LEU A 48 5.40 27.00 -0.96
C LEU A 48 6.79 27.19 -1.60
N SER A 49 6.93 28.19 -2.48
CA SER A 49 8.21 28.60 -3.07
C SER A 49 9.29 28.99 -2.06
N THR A 50 8.92 29.30 -0.82
CA THR A 50 9.87 29.54 0.28
C THR A 50 10.72 28.30 0.61
N LEU A 51 10.21 27.09 0.35
CA LEU A 51 10.91 25.82 0.50
C LEU A 51 11.58 25.35 -0.81
N SER A 52 11.51 26.13 -1.89
CA SER A 52 11.95 25.69 -3.21
C SER A 52 13.45 25.85 -3.50
N THR A 53 14.23 26.41 -2.57
CA THR A 53 15.69 26.50 -2.69
C THR A 53 16.34 25.11 -2.65
N SER A 54 17.45 24.91 -3.37
CA SER A 54 18.11 23.58 -3.46
C SER A 54 18.43 23.02 -2.08
N ASN A 55 19.03 23.84 -1.22
CA ASN A 55 19.38 23.48 0.15
C ASN A 55 18.17 22.97 0.97
N ARG A 56 17.05 23.70 0.94
CA ARG A 56 15.84 23.32 1.70
C ARG A 56 15.16 22.07 1.14
N LYS A 57 15.18 21.89 -0.18
CA LYS A 57 14.67 20.68 -0.83
C LYS A 57 15.49 19.46 -0.44
N GLU A 58 16.81 19.56 -0.49
CA GLU A 58 17.73 18.49 -0.08
C GLU A 58 17.54 18.14 1.39
N LEU A 59 17.41 19.15 2.26
CA LEU A 59 17.12 18.95 3.68
C LEU A 59 15.80 18.18 3.89
N ILE A 60 14.71 18.61 3.26
CA ILE A 60 13.40 17.94 3.37
C ILE A 60 13.49 16.51 2.84
N ASN A 61 14.17 16.27 1.72
CA ASN A 61 14.32 14.93 1.15
C ASN A 61 15.13 14.00 2.06
N THR A 62 16.17 14.53 2.71
CA THR A 62 17.01 13.77 3.65
C THR A 62 16.17 13.29 4.84
N TYR A 63 15.41 14.19 5.47
CA TYR A 63 14.55 13.82 6.61
C TYR A 63 13.36 12.96 6.18
N LYS A 64 12.83 13.14 4.97
CA LYS A 64 11.84 12.23 4.38
C LYS A 64 12.40 10.81 4.24
N GLY A 65 13.64 10.68 3.78
CA GLY A 65 14.34 9.38 3.70
C GLY A 65 14.44 8.71 5.06
N LYS A 66 14.96 9.45 6.06
CA LYS A 66 15.06 8.98 7.45
C LYS A 66 13.71 8.50 8.00
N GLN A 67 12.65 9.27 7.76
CA GLN A 67 11.32 8.88 8.23
C GLN A 67 10.80 7.59 7.56
N ILE A 68 11.15 7.33 6.31
CA ILE A 68 10.76 6.07 5.64
C ILE A 68 11.62 4.90 6.12
N GLU A 69 12.92 5.13 6.36
CA GLU A 69 13.82 4.13 6.93
C GLU A 69 13.36 3.67 8.33
N ASP A 70 12.90 4.61 9.17
CA ASP A 70 12.37 4.32 10.52
C ASP A 70 11.13 3.41 10.50
N VAL A 71 10.33 3.44 9.43
CA VAL A 71 9.11 2.61 9.31
C VAL A 71 9.46 1.15 8.95
N GLY A 72 10.61 0.92 8.32
CA GLY A 72 11.17 -0.41 8.06
C GLY A 72 10.34 -1.36 7.18
N GLY A 73 10.97 -2.48 6.82
CA GLY A 73 10.31 -3.64 6.21
C GLY A 73 9.72 -3.42 4.81
N THR A 74 8.76 -4.29 4.45
CA THR A 74 8.07 -4.28 3.16
C THR A 74 7.22 -3.03 2.94
N TYR A 75 6.76 -2.41 4.03
CA TYR A 75 5.96 -1.19 3.98
C TYR A 75 6.82 0.02 3.56
N ALA A 76 8.02 0.21 4.11
CA ALA A 76 8.96 1.25 3.66
C ALA A 76 9.30 1.12 2.16
N ALA A 77 9.54 -0.10 1.68
CA ALA A 77 9.79 -0.38 0.26
C ALA A 77 8.59 -0.02 -0.64
N SER A 78 7.36 -0.20 -0.15
CA SER A 78 6.14 0.17 -0.86
C SER A 78 5.94 1.69 -0.92
N LEU A 79 6.30 2.42 0.13
CA LEU A 79 6.23 3.88 0.20
C LEU A 79 7.21 4.55 -0.78
N HIS A 80 8.44 4.03 -0.88
CA HIS A 80 9.41 4.50 -1.87
C HIS A 80 8.92 4.30 -3.30
N LYS A 81 8.31 3.14 -3.60
CA LYS A 81 7.75 2.85 -4.92
C LYS A 81 6.56 3.75 -5.23
N GLY A 82 5.60 3.89 -4.30
CA GLY A 82 4.42 4.73 -4.49
C GLY A 82 4.73 6.23 -4.66
N SER A 83 5.71 6.76 -3.91
CA SER A 83 6.08 8.19 -3.99
C SER A 83 6.75 8.59 -5.30
N THR A 84 7.24 7.63 -6.10
CA THR A 84 8.02 7.90 -7.33
C THR A 84 7.22 7.60 -8.61
N GLN A 85 6.05 6.97 -8.48
CA GLN A 85 5.25 6.54 -9.63
C GLN A 85 4.37 7.70 -10.14
N ASN A 86 4.56 8.06 -11.40
CA ASN A 86 3.69 9.01 -12.10
C ASN A 86 2.26 8.46 -12.16
N LYS A 87 1.25 9.34 -12.04
CA LYS A 87 -0.18 9.01 -12.10
C LYS A 87 -0.53 8.09 -13.29
N ALA A 88 0.09 8.31 -14.44
CA ALA A 88 -0.09 7.49 -15.64
C ALA A 88 0.35 6.02 -15.43
N VAL A 89 1.45 5.79 -14.71
CA VAL A 89 1.98 4.45 -14.43
C VAL A 89 1.07 3.72 -13.45
N ILE A 90 0.54 4.42 -12.45
CA ILE A 90 -0.43 3.86 -11.49
C ILE A 90 -1.72 3.42 -12.21
N ILE A 91 -2.22 4.25 -13.13
CA ILE A 91 -3.42 3.92 -13.92
C ILE A 91 -3.17 2.68 -14.79
N ALA A 92 -2.04 2.63 -15.49
CA ALA A 92 -1.67 1.49 -16.33
C ALA A 92 -1.54 0.19 -15.50
N LYS A 93 -0.89 0.27 -14.34
CA LYS A 93 -0.74 -0.86 -13.39
C LYS A 93 -2.09 -1.37 -12.90
N ASN A 94 -3.02 -0.46 -12.56
CA ASN A 94 -4.35 -0.85 -12.11
C ASN A 94 -5.17 -1.51 -13.23
N ALA A 95 -5.05 -1.04 -14.47
CA ALA A 95 -5.68 -1.69 -15.62
C ALA A 95 -5.14 -3.12 -15.80
N GLU A 96 -3.81 -3.28 -15.78
CA GLU A 96 -3.16 -4.59 -15.87
C GLU A 96 -3.61 -5.55 -14.75
N LEU A 97 -3.65 -5.07 -13.50
CA LEU A 97 -4.13 -5.87 -12.36
C LEU A 97 -5.61 -6.26 -12.51
N THR A 98 -6.44 -5.37 -13.05
CA THR A 98 -7.85 -5.66 -13.29
C THR A 98 -8.01 -6.77 -14.33
N ASP A 99 -7.22 -6.73 -15.40
CA ASP A 99 -7.21 -7.77 -16.43
C ASP A 99 -6.74 -9.12 -15.88
N GLN A 100 -5.70 -9.12 -15.03
CA GLN A 100 -5.22 -10.35 -14.36
C GLN A 100 -6.28 -10.97 -13.46
N VAL A 101 -7.01 -10.14 -12.69
CA VAL A 101 -8.12 -10.61 -11.84
C VAL A 101 -9.21 -11.23 -12.69
N LYS A 102 -9.58 -10.60 -13.80
CA LYS A 102 -10.60 -11.12 -14.71
C LYS A 102 -10.19 -12.48 -15.29
N LEU A 103 -8.96 -12.59 -15.80
CA LEU A 103 -8.42 -13.85 -16.34
C LEU A 103 -8.40 -14.96 -15.28
N ALA A 104 -7.99 -14.64 -14.04
CA ALA A 104 -7.98 -15.60 -12.95
C ALA A 104 -9.40 -16.08 -12.58
N GLN A 105 -10.39 -15.18 -12.59
CA GLN A 105 -11.79 -15.53 -12.36
C GLN A 105 -12.35 -16.44 -13.46
N GLU A 106 -12.05 -16.14 -14.73
CA GLU A 106 -12.45 -16.99 -15.87
C GLU A 106 -11.83 -18.39 -15.77
N GLN A 107 -10.54 -18.48 -15.45
CA GLN A 107 -9.86 -19.76 -15.27
C GLN A 107 -10.44 -20.56 -14.10
N LEU A 108 -10.77 -19.90 -12.99
CA LEU A 108 -11.39 -20.55 -11.84
C LEU A 108 -12.78 -21.10 -12.19
N ALA A 109 -13.59 -20.33 -12.93
CA ALA A 109 -14.90 -20.78 -13.40
C ALA A 109 -14.77 -22.01 -14.31
N GLN A 110 -13.81 -21.99 -15.24
CA GLN A 110 -13.53 -23.11 -16.13
C GLN A 110 -13.08 -24.36 -15.36
N ASN A 111 -12.12 -24.20 -14.43
CA ASN A 111 -11.65 -25.30 -13.59
C ASN A 111 -12.77 -25.91 -12.75
N THR A 112 -13.67 -25.08 -12.22
CA THR A 112 -14.84 -25.52 -11.46
C THR A 112 -15.78 -26.35 -12.32
N LYS A 113 -16.05 -25.91 -13.56
CA LYS A 113 -16.88 -26.68 -14.50
C LYS A 113 -16.26 -28.04 -14.83
N VAL A 114 -14.96 -28.07 -15.11
CA VAL A 114 -14.23 -29.32 -15.39
C VAL A 114 -14.31 -30.27 -14.19
N MET A 115 -14.10 -29.78 -12.97
CA MET A 115 -14.25 -30.58 -11.74
C MET A 115 -15.66 -31.17 -11.59
N ILE A 116 -16.70 -30.38 -11.87
CA ILE A 116 -18.09 -30.87 -11.83
C ILE A 116 -18.30 -31.99 -12.86
N ASP A 117 -17.76 -31.83 -14.07
CA ASP A 117 -17.89 -32.83 -15.14
C ASP A 117 -17.13 -34.11 -14.81
N ILE A 118 -15.95 -34.01 -14.17
CA ILE A 118 -15.21 -35.17 -13.63
C ILE A 118 -16.04 -35.87 -12.54
N VAL A 119 -16.63 -35.13 -11.60
CA VAL A 119 -17.46 -35.74 -10.55
C VAL A 119 -18.67 -36.45 -11.14
N LYS A 120 -19.32 -35.87 -12.16
CA LYS A 120 -20.44 -36.50 -12.87
C LYS A 120 -20.00 -37.75 -13.62
N SER A 121 -18.86 -37.73 -14.32
CA SER A 121 -18.36 -38.89 -15.04
C SER A 121 -17.98 -40.04 -14.09
N LEU A 122 -17.36 -39.73 -12.95
CA LEU A 122 -17.09 -40.69 -11.89
C LEU A 122 -18.37 -41.31 -11.31
N LYS A 123 -19.40 -40.49 -11.03
CA LYS A 123 -20.72 -40.98 -10.60
C LYS A 123 -21.35 -41.94 -11.61
N ASN A 124 -21.28 -41.61 -12.89
CA ASN A 124 -21.89 -42.41 -13.96
C ASN A 124 -21.10 -43.69 -14.29
N SER A 125 -19.78 -43.71 -14.04
CA SER A 125 -18.89 -44.85 -14.32
C SER A 125 -19.07 -46.06 -13.38
N GLY A 126 -19.90 -45.95 -12.33
CA GLY A 126 -20.12 -47.05 -11.38
C GLY A 126 -18.98 -47.28 -10.37
N THR A 127 -17.85 -46.58 -10.50
CA THR A 127 -16.70 -46.63 -9.57
C THR A 127 -16.97 -45.89 -8.23
N VAL A 128 -18.24 -45.64 -7.91
CA VAL A 128 -18.72 -44.78 -6.82
C VAL A 128 -18.53 -45.42 -5.45
N ALA A 129 -18.36 -46.74 -5.38
CA ALA A 129 -18.24 -47.48 -4.12
C ALA A 129 -17.07 -47.04 -3.23
N ASN A 130 -16.04 -46.37 -3.78
CA ASN A 130 -14.86 -45.96 -3.02
C ASN A 130 -14.68 -44.44 -2.83
N ILE A 131 -15.38 -43.58 -3.58
CA ILE A 131 -15.21 -42.13 -3.46
C ILE A 131 -15.81 -41.62 -2.14
N GLU A 132 -17.01 -42.08 -1.78
CA GLU A 132 -17.64 -41.74 -0.50
C GLU A 132 -16.78 -42.20 0.69
N ARG A 133 -16.12 -43.36 0.59
CA ARG A 133 -15.22 -43.89 1.61
C ARG A 133 -13.92 -43.08 1.76
N HIS A 134 -13.40 -42.53 0.66
CA HIS A 134 -12.19 -41.68 0.67
C HIS A 134 -12.50 -40.24 1.08
N LEU A 135 -13.72 -39.75 0.81
CA LEU A 135 -14.16 -38.41 1.17
C LEU A 135 -14.81 -38.34 2.56
N SER A 136 -15.30 -39.46 3.14
CA SER A 136 -15.94 -39.48 4.46
C SER A 136 -15.10 -38.92 5.61
N PRO A 137 -13.74 -39.04 5.63
CA PRO A 137 -12.94 -38.41 6.69
C PRO A 137 -12.85 -36.88 6.56
N TYR A 138 -13.13 -36.35 5.35
CA TYR A 138 -12.99 -34.94 5.00
C TYR A 138 -14.34 -34.24 4.76
N LEU A 139 -15.44 -34.99 4.67
CA LEU A 139 -16.80 -34.48 4.67
C LEU A 139 -17.17 -34.14 6.12
N ILE A 140 -16.89 -32.87 6.45
CA ILE A 140 -16.99 -32.29 7.78
C ILE A 140 -18.40 -32.47 8.36
N ARG A 141 -18.39 -32.89 9.62
CA ARG A 141 -19.38 -32.85 10.72
C ARG A 141 -20.66 -32.01 10.55
N GLU A 142 -20.64 -30.95 9.74
CA GLU A 142 -21.76 -30.03 9.48
C GLU A 142 -22.89 -30.66 8.64
N LEU A 143 -22.59 -31.61 7.74
CA LEU A 143 -23.63 -32.36 7.02
C LEU A 143 -24.46 -33.29 7.92
N ASN A 144 -23.98 -33.60 9.13
CA ASN A 144 -24.70 -34.41 10.10
C ASN A 144 -25.61 -33.58 11.03
N ALA A 145 -25.62 -32.25 10.92
CA ALA A 145 -26.43 -31.37 11.75
C ALA A 145 -27.83 -31.07 11.15
N ASP A 146 -28.06 -31.39 9.87
CA ASP A 146 -29.35 -31.19 9.17
C ASP A 146 -30.24 -32.45 9.17
N LYS A 147 -30.33 -33.15 10.32
CA LYS A 147 -31.31 -34.23 10.53
C LYS A 147 -32.43 -33.81 11.47
#